data_AF-A0A182YH24-F1
#
_entry.id   AF-A0A182YH24-F1
#
_cell.length_a   1.000
_cell.length_b   1.000
_cell.length_c   1.000
_cell.angle_alpha   90.00
_cell.angle_beta   90.00
_cell.angle_gamma   90.00
#
_symmetry.space_group_name_H-M   'P 1'
#
loop_
_entity.id
_entity.type
_entity.pdbx_description
1 polymer ?
#
loop_
_entity_poly.entity_id
_entity_poly.type
_entity_poly.pdbx_seq_one_letter_code
_entity_poly.pdbx_strand_id
1 'polypeptide(L)'
;MFSFRTEAERAEFMADPSSYVQNCEGPAKRVRNNDVPNRRVLLRETETIFLEKLCAGNYAAVAKLIQKYPAVLINGLNAPRRYEGANALQIAATYGFTSICEQILEAVGSDAYVAQFEGGPTGMTYEMSAMLVEMYLNTPDRHTYETPIHMAVKNGHMDVVKLLMSYPECELKPNIKGLYPGDMVCRDAESKGCAEAIAAMLKKHFFVPVIRTAASVEPPYVGEPFCRKNVPDLSNHPANNKFKYKRCIASFVGPMTEPKAQAFYQRWQNPSKMLVILNGFDEPDAEQKK
;
A
#
# COMPACT_ATOMS: atom_id res chain seq x y z
N MET A 1 -7.45 6.76 18.66
CA MET A 1 -7.74 5.57 19.51
C MET A 1 -9.06 4.98 19.02
N PHE A 2 -9.03 3.89 18.26
CA PHE A 2 -10.22 3.34 17.58
C PHE A 2 -11.18 2.70 18.58
N SER A 3 -12.48 3.05 18.55
CA SER A 3 -13.51 2.40 19.37
C SER A 3 -14.43 1.52 18.51
N PHE A 4 -14.68 0.28 18.86
CA PHE A 4 -15.62 -0.55 18.10
C PHE A 4 -17.01 -0.44 18.75
N ARG A 5 -18.07 -0.84 18.02
CA ARG A 5 -19.47 -0.74 18.45
C ARG A 5 -19.75 -1.61 19.69
N THR A 6 -19.02 -2.72 19.83
CA THR A 6 -19.07 -3.60 21.00
C THR A 6 -17.67 -4.11 21.39
N GLU A 7 -17.51 -4.55 22.64
CA GLU A 7 -16.29 -5.20 23.12
C GLU A 7 -16.02 -6.53 22.39
N ALA A 8 -17.08 -7.19 21.91
CA ALA A 8 -17.00 -8.42 21.11
C ALA A 8 -16.46 -8.14 19.69
N GLU A 9 -16.93 -7.11 18.99
CA GLU A 9 -16.37 -6.73 17.68
C GLU A 9 -14.94 -6.16 17.79
N ARG A 10 -14.61 -5.50 18.92
CA ARG A 10 -13.22 -5.15 19.22
C ARG A 10 -12.38 -6.41 19.40
N ALA A 11 -12.87 -7.40 20.13
CA ALA A 11 -12.19 -8.66 20.35
C ALA A 11 -12.05 -9.46 19.05
N GLU A 12 -13.03 -9.41 18.14
CA GLU A 12 -13.00 -10.09 16.84
C GLU A 12 -12.11 -9.37 15.81
N PHE A 13 -12.07 -8.03 15.85
CA PHE A 13 -11.13 -7.21 15.06
C PHE A 13 -9.69 -7.23 15.60
N MET A 14 -9.51 -7.46 16.92
CA MET A 14 -8.20 -7.59 17.59
C MET A 14 -7.77 -9.04 17.86
N ALA A 15 -8.55 -10.04 17.43
CA ALA A 15 -8.20 -11.44 17.60
C ALA A 15 -7.18 -11.86 16.54
N ASP A 16 -5.95 -12.08 17.00
CA ASP A 16 -4.95 -12.93 16.35
C ASP A 16 -4.43 -13.94 17.41
N PRO A 17 -3.97 -15.14 17.03
CA PRO A 17 -4.43 -16.45 17.47
C PRO A 17 -3.51 -16.96 18.59
N SER A 18 -3.31 -16.14 19.62
CA SER A 18 -2.38 -16.44 20.71
C SER A 18 -3.04 -16.99 21.97
N SER A 19 -4.31 -17.42 21.91
CA SER A 19 -5.00 -18.06 23.04
C SER A 19 -4.48 -19.47 23.40
N TYR A 20 -3.32 -19.87 22.89
CA TYR A 20 -2.57 -21.03 23.38
C TYR A 20 -1.14 -20.63 23.74
N VAL A 21 -0.98 -19.93 24.87
CA VAL A 21 0.28 -19.98 25.62
C VAL A 21 -0.01 -20.40 27.05
N GLN A 22 -0.11 -21.72 27.23
CA GLN A 22 0.16 -22.38 28.50
C GLN A 22 1.26 -23.42 28.25
N ASN A 23 2.50 -23.02 28.49
CA ASN A 23 3.46 -23.70 29.36
C ASN A 23 4.85 -23.13 29.08
N CYS A 24 5.34 -22.37 30.05
CA CYS A 24 6.72 -21.93 30.12
C CYS A 24 7.61 -23.12 30.45
N GLU A 25 8.47 -23.54 29.53
CA GLU A 25 9.75 -24.15 29.89
C GLU A 25 10.86 -23.15 29.57
N GLY A 26 11.82 -23.01 30.50
CA GLY A 26 12.79 -21.93 30.57
C GLY A 26 13.72 -21.79 29.35
N PRO A 27 14.66 -20.82 29.37
CA PRO A 27 15.45 -20.49 28.20
C PRO A 27 16.29 -21.70 27.80
N ALA A 28 15.91 -22.34 26.71
CA ALA A 28 16.74 -23.32 26.04
C ALA A 28 18.07 -22.64 25.74
N LYS A 29 19.15 -23.15 26.34
CA LYS A 29 20.52 -22.70 26.09
C LYS A 29 20.71 -22.60 24.58
N ARG A 30 21.15 -21.43 24.09
CA ARG A 30 21.64 -21.26 22.72
C ARG A 30 22.76 -22.27 22.48
N VAL A 31 22.42 -23.39 21.85
CA VAL A 31 23.40 -24.28 21.25
C VAL A 31 23.99 -23.50 20.07
N ARG A 32 25.22 -23.01 20.23
CA ARG A 32 26.03 -22.54 19.10
C ARG A 32 26.41 -23.78 18.28
N ASN A 33 25.54 -24.18 17.37
CA ASN A 33 25.93 -25.04 16.27
C ASN A 33 26.75 -24.16 15.31
N ASN A 34 28.07 -24.33 15.33
CA ASN A 34 29.01 -23.64 14.44
C ASN A 34 28.87 -24.08 12.98
N ASP A 35 27.98 -25.03 12.68
CA ASP A 35 27.76 -25.61 11.33
C ASP A 35 26.46 -25.14 10.66
N VAL A 36 25.72 -24.18 11.24
CA VAL A 36 24.58 -23.57 10.55
C VAL A 36 25.10 -22.42 9.68
N PRO A 37 25.03 -22.48 8.34
CA PRO A 37 25.46 -21.37 7.49
C PRO A 37 24.73 -20.09 7.93
N ASN A 38 25.50 -19.01 8.08
CA ASN A 38 24.98 -17.73 8.54
C ASN A 38 23.85 -17.27 7.61
N ARG A 39 22.59 -17.37 8.07
CA ARG A 39 21.38 -17.05 7.29
C ARG A 39 21.36 -15.63 6.74
N ARG A 40 22.19 -14.73 7.27
CA ARG A 40 22.35 -13.34 6.81
C ARG A 40 23.38 -13.16 5.70
N VAL A 41 24.23 -14.15 5.45
CA VAL A 41 25.23 -14.12 4.39
C VAL A 41 24.65 -14.76 3.14
N LEU A 42 24.52 -13.95 2.09
CA LEU A 42 24.12 -14.42 0.77
C LEU A 42 25.38 -14.76 -0.05
N LEU A 43 25.45 -15.97 -0.58
CA LEU A 43 26.54 -16.38 -1.47
C LEU A 43 26.40 -15.65 -2.82
N ARG A 44 27.53 -15.22 -3.39
CA ARG A 44 27.55 -14.50 -4.68
C ARG A 44 26.86 -15.29 -5.79
N GLU A 45 27.06 -16.61 -5.83
CA GLU A 45 26.41 -17.48 -6.81
C GLU A 45 24.88 -17.44 -6.69
N THR A 46 24.35 -17.47 -5.47
CA THR A 46 22.90 -17.39 -5.22
C THR A 46 22.34 -16.02 -5.63
N GLU A 47 23.10 -14.95 -5.37
CA GLU A 47 22.78 -13.60 -5.83
C GLU A 47 22.71 -13.52 -7.35
N THR A 48 23.71 -14.05 -8.07
CA THR A 48 23.73 -14.08 -9.54
C THR A 48 22.55 -14.87 -10.10
N ILE A 49 22.28 -16.06 -9.54
CA ILE A 49 21.15 -16.89 -9.98
C ILE A 49 19.82 -16.16 -9.72
N PHE A 50 19.66 -15.52 -8.57
CA PHE A 50 18.46 -14.75 -8.25
C PHE A 50 18.23 -13.63 -9.26
N LEU A 51 19.27 -12.85 -9.57
CA LEU A 51 19.19 -11.77 -10.55
C LEU A 51 18.86 -12.28 -11.95
N GLU A 52 19.49 -13.37 -12.39
CA GLU A 52 19.19 -13.98 -13.69
C GLU A 52 17.71 -14.37 -13.80
N LYS A 53 17.17 -15.04 -12.76
CA LYS A 53 15.75 -15.47 -12.77
C LYS A 53 14.78 -14.31 -12.61
N LEU A 54 15.16 -13.28 -11.85
CA LEU A 54 14.39 -12.05 -11.68
C LEU A 54 14.27 -11.28 -13.00
N CYS A 55 15.38 -11.04 -13.69
CA CYS A 55 15.40 -10.35 -14.98
C CYS A 55 14.70 -11.16 -16.09
N ALA A 56 14.74 -12.49 -16.00
CA ALA A 56 14.01 -13.37 -16.92
C ALA A 56 12.49 -13.46 -16.62
N GLY A 57 12.00 -12.84 -15.54
CA GLY A 57 10.58 -12.90 -15.16
C GLY A 57 10.11 -14.29 -14.73
N ASN A 58 11.02 -15.17 -14.30
CA ASN A 58 10.68 -16.54 -13.93
C ASN A 58 10.07 -16.58 -12.51
N TYR A 59 8.75 -16.34 -12.46
CA TYR A 59 7.96 -16.32 -11.24
C TYR A 59 8.27 -17.50 -10.29
N ALA A 60 8.25 -18.73 -10.81
CA ALA A 60 8.39 -19.93 -9.99
C ALA A 60 9.81 -20.11 -9.41
N ALA A 61 10.84 -19.76 -10.19
CA ALA A 61 12.21 -19.82 -9.72
C ALA A 61 12.49 -18.71 -8.68
N VAL A 62 11.99 -17.49 -8.92
CA VAL A 62 12.07 -16.36 -7.98
C VAL A 62 11.38 -16.72 -6.66
N ALA A 63 10.17 -17.29 -6.70
CA ALA A 63 9.44 -17.74 -5.52
C ALA A 63 10.27 -18.71 -4.65
N LYS A 64 10.85 -19.72 -5.29
CA LYS A 64 11.68 -20.73 -4.61
C LYS A 64 12.92 -20.11 -3.97
N LEU A 65 13.56 -19.15 -4.65
CA LEU A 65 14.75 -18.49 -4.13
C LEU A 65 14.43 -17.56 -2.96
N ILE A 66 13.34 -16.79 -3.05
CA ILE A 66 12.84 -15.94 -1.95
C ILE A 66 12.60 -16.81 -0.72
N GLN A 67 11.77 -17.85 -0.83
CA GLN A 67 11.44 -18.72 0.31
C GLN A 67 12.66 -19.42 0.92
N LYS A 68 13.60 -19.88 0.07
CA LYS A 68 14.77 -20.62 0.54
C LYS A 68 15.84 -19.71 1.15
N TYR A 69 15.99 -18.50 0.63
CA TYR A 69 17.07 -17.59 0.99
C TYR A 69 16.55 -16.18 1.27
N PRO A 70 16.00 -15.89 2.47
CA PRO A 70 15.46 -14.56 2.77
C PRO A 70 16.46 -13.41 2.59
N ALA A 71 17.75 -13.73 2.72
CA ALA A 71 18.84 -12.81 2.46
C ALA A 71 18.88 -12.28 1.02
N VAL A 72 18.16 -12.84 0.04
CA VAL A 72 18.04 -12.23 -1.31
C VAL A 72 17.23 -10.93 -1.27
N LEU A 73 16.26 -10.82 -0.36
CA LEU A 73 15.49 -9.59 -0.19
C LEU A 73 16.02 -8.71 0.95
N ILE A 74 16.50 -9.32 2.04
CA ILE A 74 16.89 -8.58 3.24
C ILE A 74 18.42 -8.60 3.39
N ASN A 75 19.01 -7.44 3.64
CA ASN A 75 20.45 -7.33 3.92
C ASN A 75 20.74 -7.42 5.43
N GLY A 76 22.01 -7.53 5.80
CA GLY A 76 22.42 -7.67 7.21
C GLY A 76 22.13 -6.46 8.11
N LEU A 77 21.63 -5.35 7.55
CA LEU A 77 21.19 -4.14 8.25
C LEU A 77 19.66 -4.06 8.35
N ASN A 78 18.95 -5.17 8.09
CA ASN A 78 17.48 -5.25 8.16
C ASN A 78 16.79 -4.29 7.16
N ALA A 79 17.43 -4.03 6.03
CA ALA A 79 16.94 -3.16 4.97
C ALA A 79 16.87 -3.91 3.63
N PRO A 80 16.17 -3.37 2.60
CA PRO A 80 16.15 -3.98 1.28
C PRO A 80 17.56 -4.22 0.75
N ARG A 81 17.82 -5.43 0.25
CA ARG A 81 19.05 -5.73 -0.48
C ARG A 81 19.04 -4.96 -1.80
N ARG A 82 20.22 -4.43 -2.14
CA ARG A 82 20.44 -3.71 -3.38
C ARG A 82 21.31 -4.52 -4.33
N TYR A 83 20.93 -4.49 -5.59
CA TYR A 83 21.60 -5.05 -6.73
C TYR A 83 21.88 -3.91 -7.70
N GLU A 84 23.16 -3.59 -7.88
CA GLU A 84 23.59 -2.42 -8.69
C GLU A 84 22.88 -1.12 -8.29
N GLY A 85 22.57 -0.96 -7.00
CA GLY A 85 21.91 0.23 -6.46
C GLY A 85 20.38 0.20 -6.48
N ALA A 86 19.73 -0.75 -7.15
CA ALA A 86 18.28 -0.95 -7.13
C ALA A 86 17.88 -2.11 -6.21
N ASN A 87 16.70 -2.04 -5.58
CA ASN A 87 16.13 -3.18 -4.86
C ASN A 87 15.39 -4.12 -5.85
N ALA A 88 15.07 -5.34 -5.40
CA ALA A 88 14.41 -6.34 -6.26
C ALA A 88 13.05 -5.88 -6.81
N LEU A 89 12.29 -5.07 -6.05
CA LEU A 89 10.99 -4.56 -6.48
C LEU A 89 11.13 -3.53 -7.60
N GLN A 90 12.16 -2.68 -7.57
CA GLN A 90 12.45 -1.74 -8.65
C GLN A 90 12.78 -2.47 -9.95
N ILE A 91 13.58 -3.54 -9.87
CA ILE A 91 13.93 -4.38 -11.03
C ILE A 91 12.65 -5.01 -11.60
N ALA A 92 11.85 -5.68 -10.77
CA ALA A 92 10.59 -6.28 -11.20
C ALA A 92 9.61 -5.24 -11.79
N ALA A 93 9.52 -4.06 -11.19
CA ALA A 93 8.70 -2.96 -11.66
C ALA A 93 9.19 -2.36 -12.98
N THR A 94 10.49 -2.43 -13.28
CA THR A 94 11.07 -1.97 -14.55
C THR A 94 10.61 -2.85 -15.71
N TYR A 95 10.56 -4.16 -15.49
CA TYR A 95 10.12 -5.13 -16.48
C TYR A 95 8.60 -5.39 -16.50
N GLY A 96 7.85 -4.80 -15.56
CA GLY A 96 6.39 -4.96 -15.51
C GLY A 96 5.93 -6.31 -14.94
N PHE A 97 6.79 -7.00 -14.17
CA PHE A 97 6.48 -8.32 -13.61
C PHE A 97 5.56 -8.21 -12.39
N THR A 98 4.29 -7.86 -12.58
CA THR A 98 3.30 -7.64 -11.51
C THR A 98 3.26 -8.77 -10.48
N SER A 99 3.19 -10.03 -10.92
CA SER A 99 3.14 -11.17 -10.01
C SER A 99 4.44 -11.40 -9.21
N ILE A 100 5.59 -10.93 -9.71
CA ILE A 100 6.84 -10.94 -8.95
C ILE A 100 6.87 -9.77 -7.96
N CYS A 101 6.36 -8.60 -8.34
CA CYS A 101 6.20 -7.46 -7.42
C CYS A 101 5.32 -7.83 -6.22
N GLU A 102 4.18 -8.50 -6.47
CA GLU A 102 3.29 -9.03 -5.45
C GLU A 102 4.03 -9.97 -4.51
N GLN A 103 4.70 -11.00 -5.04
CA GLN A 103 5.48 -11.94 -4.24
C GLN A 103 6.54 -11.26 -3.37
N ILE A 104 7.25 -10.26 -3.89
CA ILE A 104 8.28 -9.55 -3.13
C ILE A 104 7.64 -8.80 -1.96
N LEU A 105 6.54 -8.08 -2.19
CA LEU A 105 5.83 -7.32 -1.16
C LEU A 105 5.18 -8.23 -0.11
N GLU A 106 4.58 -9.35 -0.53
CA GLU A 106 4.03 -10.37 0.37
C GLU A 106 5.11 -11.01 1.23
N ALA A 107 6.26 -11.34 0.64
CA ALA A 107 7.36 -11.95 1.38
C ALA A 107 7.91 -11.01 2.46
N VAL A 108 8.18 -9.74 2.13
CA VAL A 108 8.75 -8.80 3.10
C VAL A 108 7.73 -8.30 4.13
N GLY A 109 6.44 -8.34 3.80
CA GLY A 109 5.34 -8.09 4.74
C GLY A 109 4.97 -9.30 5.61
N SER A 110 5.59 -10.47 5.40
CA SER A 110 5.31 -11.67 6.18
C SER A 110 6.21 -11.75 7.42
N ASP A 111 5.61 -11.75 8.60
CA ASP A 111 6.33 -11.93 9.88
C ASP A 111 7.11 -13.24 9.93
N ALA A 112 6.57 -14.31 9.33
CA ALA A 112 7.23 -15.61 9.26
C ALA A 112 8.52 -15.55 8.43
N TYR A 113 8.48 -14.81 7.31
CA TYR A 113 9.64 -14.62 6.43
C TYR A 113 10.73 -13.76 7.11
N VAL A 114 10.32 -12.68 7.78
CA VAL A 114 11.24 -11.83 8.55
C VAL A 114 11.85 -12.61 9.73
N ALA A 115 11.04 -13.39 10.45
CA ALA A 115 11.52 -14.28 11.50
C ALA A 115 12.52 -15.31 10.96
N GLN A 116 12.29 -15.89 9.78
CA GLN A 116 13.22 -16.82 9.14
C GLN A 116 14.59 -16.15 8.89
N PHE A 117 14.61 -14.89 8.44
CA PHE A 117 15.83 -14.12 8.24
C PHE A 117 16.57 -13.83 9.57
N GLU A 118 15.82 -13.41 10.61
CA GLU A 118 16.37 -13.11 11.93
C GLU A 118 16.80 -14.37 12.70
N GLY A 119 16.38 -15.56 12.25
CA GLY A 119 16.65 -16.83 12.91
C GLY A 119 15.65 -17.19 14.02
N GLY A 120 14.49 -16.54 14.03
CA GLY A 120 13.36 -16.77 14.93
C GLY A 120 12.49 -15.50 15.06
N PRO A 121 11.24 -15.62 15.53
CA PRO A 121 10.42 -14.46 15.85
C PRO A 121 11.03 -13.69 17.02
N THR A 122 10.96 -12.36 16.93
CA THR A 122 11.41 -11.42 17.97
C THR A 122 10.27 -10.45 18.29
N GLY A 123 10.38 -9.73 19.41
CA GLY A 123 9.42 -8.68 19.76
C GLY A 123 9.35 -7.51 18.76
N MET A 124 10.27 -7.45 17.79
CA MET A 124 10.34 -6.40 16.76
C MET A 124 9.99 -6.92 15.34
N THR A 125 9.63 -8.20 15.21
CA THR A 125 9.44 -8.84 13.89
C THR A 125 8.32 -8.18 13.09
N TYR A 126 7.22 -7.83 13.75
CA TYR A 126 6.09 -7.13 13.13
C TYR A 126 6.44 -5.70 12.71
N GLU A 127 7.10 -4.92 13.56
CA GLU A 127 7.55 -3.58 13.16
C GLU A 127 8.56 -3.66 12.00
N MET A 128 9.41 -4.69 11.98
CA MET A 128 10.37 -4.89 10.91
C MET A 128 9.72 -5.28 9.59
N SER A 129 8.69 -6.14 9.58
CA SER A 129 7.95 -6.48 8.35
C SER A 129 7.24 -5.25 7.78
N ALA A 130 6.55 -4.48 8.63
CA ALA A 130 5.92 -3.21 8.23
C ALA A 130 6.94 -2.20 7.68
N MET A 131 8.07 -2.02 8.36
CA MET A 131 9.16 -1.14 7.91
C MET A 131 9.76 -1.60 6.57
N LEU A 132 9.94 -2.91 6.38
CA LEU A 132 10.47 -3.45 5.13
C LEU A 132 9.54 -3.16 3.95
N VAL A 133 8.22 -3.32 4.11
CA VAL A 133 7.24 -2.96 3.08
C VAL A 133 7.38 -1.48 2.70
N GLU A 134 7.38 -0.59 3.70
CA GLU A 134 7.55 0.85 3.47
C GLU A 134 8.88 1.17 2.75
N MET A 135 9.98 0.56 3.18
CA MET A 135 11.29 0.75 2.56
C MET A 135 11.31 0.23 1.12
N TYR A 136 10.72 -0.94 0.85
CA TYR A 136 10.66 -1.48 -0.51
C TYR A 136 9.91 -0.55 -1.47
N LEU A 137 8.80 0.03 -1.01
CA LEU A 137 7.95 0.94 -1.79
C LEU A 137 8.60 2.31 -2.04
N ASN A 138 9.40 2.81 -1.09
CA ASN A 138 9.81 4.22 -1.07
C ASN A 138 11.31 4.49 -1.14
N THR A 139 12.15 3.46 -0.96
CA THR A 139 13.59 3.62 -1.06
C THR A 139 13.97 3.82 -2.52
N PRO A 140 14.59 4.96 -2.88
CA PRO A 140 14.96 5.22 -4.25
C PRO A 140 16.20 4.43 -4.66
N ASP A 141 16.40 4.26 -5.97
CA ASP A 141 17.62 3.68 -6.50
C ASP A 141 18.81 4.62 -6.24
N ARG A 142 20.03 4.08 -6.33
CA ARG A 142 21.25 4.81 -5.98
C ARG A 142 21.59 5.93 -6.98
N HIS A 143 21.19 5.80 -8.24
CA HIS A 143 21.72 6.60 -9.35
C HIS A 143 20.75 7.70 -9.79
N THR A 144 19.47 7.39 -9.98
CA THR A 144 18.48 8.36 -10.46
C THR A 144 17.55 8.87 -9.37
N TYR A 145 17.63 8.29 -8.17
CA TYR A 145 16.73 8.53 -7.06
C TYR A 145 15.25 8.20 -7.40
N GLU A 146 15.03 7.31 -8.35
CA GLU A 146 13.71 6.85 -8.76
C GLU A 146 13.25 5.68 -7.88
N THR A 147 12.01 5.73 -7.40
CA THR A 147 11.36 4.68 -6.60
C THR A 147 10.70 3.62 -7.50
N PRO A 148 10.25 2.46 -6.98
CA PRO A 148 9.56 1.45 -7.80
C PRO A 148 8.40 2.01 -8.63
N ILE A 149 7.64 2.98 -8.10
CA ILE A 149 6.54 3.60 -8.85
C ILE A 149 7.03 4.46 -10.01
N HIS A 150 8.21 5.09 -9.92
CA HIS A 150 8.82 5.74 -11.09
C HIS A 150 9.12 4.72 -12.18
N MET A 151 9.71 3.56 -11.83
CA MET A 151 10.02 2.50 -12.81
C MET A 151 8.76 2.00 -13.52
N ALA A 152 7.71 1.71 -12.76
CA ALA A 152 6.44 1.23 -13.32
C ALA A 152 5.79 2.28 -14.24
N VAL A 153 5.71 3.54 -13.78
CA VAL A 153 5.07 4.63 -14.52
C VAL A 153 5.85 5.00 -15.77
N LYS A 154 7.18 5.09 -15.67
CA LYS A 154 8.08 5.44 -16.78
C LYS A 154 8.00 4.45 -17.93
N ASN A 155 7.90 3.17 -17.61
CA ASN A 155 7.78 2.08 -18.58
C ASN A 155 6.32 1.73 -18.95
N GLY A 156 5.33 2.43 -18.40
CA GLY A 156 3.92 2.23 -18.77
C GLY A 156 3.27 0.96 -18.20
N HIS A 157 3.85 0.36 -17.17
CA HIS A 157 3.37 -0.88 -16.55
C HIS A 157 2.19 -0.63 -15.62
N MET A 158 1.02 -0.40 -16.21
CA MET A 158 -0.19 0.02 -15.52
C MET A 158 -0.58 -0.90 -14.35
N ASP A 159 -0.43 -2.21 -14.48
CA ASP A 159 -0.83 -3.16 -13.43
C ASP A 159 0.13 -3.12 -12.24
N VAL A 160 1.43 -2.91 -12.48
CA VAL A 160 2.38 -2.63 -11.39
C VAL A 160 2.05 -1.29 -10.72
N VAL A 161 1.65 -0.26 -11.47
CA VAL A 161 1.21 1.02 -10.87
C VAL A 161 0.00 0.80 -9.96
N LYS A 162 -1.01 0.05 -10.41
CA LYS A 162 -2.19 -0.28 -9.58
C LYS A 162 -1.81 -1.00 -8.30
N LEU A 163 -0.94 -2.01 -8.41
CA LEU A 163 -0.42 -2.76 -7.27
C LEU A 163 0.29 -1.83 -6.29
N LEU A 164 1.28 -1.06 -6.73
CA LEU A 164 2.03 -0.19 -5.83
C LEU A 164 1.11 0.85 -5.15
N MET A 165 0.15 1.41 -5.89
CA MET A 165 -0.82 2.37 -5.35
C MET A 165 -1.90 1.75 -4.45
N SER A 166 -2.02 0.42 -4.38
CA SER A 166 -2.89 -0.23 -3.40
C SER A 166 -2.32 -0.18 -1.98
N TYR A 167 -1.00 0.00 -1.84
CA TYR A 167 -0.34 0.16 -0.56
C TYR A 167 -0.42 1.63 -0.10
N PRO A 168 -1.02 1.92 1.07
CA PRO A 168 -1.13 3.29 1.58
C PRO A 168 0.25 3.93 1.87
N GLU A 169 1.25 3.12 2.17
CA GLU A 169 2.64 3.51 2.39
C GLU A 169 3.32 4.00 1.11
N CYS A 170 2.79 3.71 -0.08
CA CYS A 170 3.42 4.12 -1.34
C CYS A 170 3.43 5.66 -1.50
N GLU A 171 4.60 6.25 -1.68
CA GLU A 171 4.80 7.68 -1.79
C GLU A 171 5.23 8.11 -3.21
N LEU A 172 4.61 9.19 -3.69
CA LEU A 172 4.97 9.86 -4.93
C LEU A 172 6.01 10.95 -4.61
N LYS A 173 7.28 10.56 -4.49
CA LYS A 173 8.41 11.48 -4.27
C LYS A 173 9.02 11.93 -5.60
N PRO A 174 9.71 13.08 -5.67
CA PRO A 174 10.49 13.44 -6.83
C PRO A 174 11.81 12.67 -6.90
N ASN A 175 12.31 12.42 -8.11
CA ASN A 175 13.65 11.86 -8.35
C ASN A 175 14.76 12.93 -8.27
N ILE A 176 16.01 12.58 -8.61
CA ILE A 176 17.16 13.51 -8.55
C ILE A 176 16.99 14.74 -9.47
N LYS A 177 16.17 14.63 -10.51
CA LYS A 177 15.87 15.72 -11.45
C LYS A 177 14.66 16.57 -11.01
N GLY A 178 14.10 16.30 -9.84
CA GLY A 178 12.89 16.98 -9.34
C GLY A 178 11.59 16.52 -10.02
N LEU A 179 11.63 15.45 -10.81
CA LEU A 179 10.47 14.93 -11.53
C LEU A 179 9.70 13.95 -10.65
N TYR A 180 8.38 14.11 -10.57
CA TYR A 180 7.49 13.17 -9.91
C TYR A 180 7.12 12.02 -10.86
N PRO A 181 6.60 10.87 -10.34
CA PRO A 181 6.15 9.78 -11.19
C PRO A 181 5.16 10.24 -12.27
N GLY A 182 4.25 11.17 -11.93
CA GLY A 182 3.29 11.76 -12.88
C GLY A 182 3.92 12.49 -14.06
N ASP A 183 5.15 12.99 -13.93
CA ASP A 183 5.88 13.67 -15.00
C ASP A 183 6.62 12.70 -15.93
N MET A 184 6.66 11.42 -15.55
CA MET A 184 7.43 10.38 -16.24
C MET A 184 6.55 9.38 -16.99
N VAL A 185 5.23 9.56 -16.99
CA VAL A 185 4.25 8.61 -17.53
C VAL A 185 4.59 8.18 -18.95
N CYS A 186 4.80 6.87 -19.13
CA CYS A 186 5.08 6.22 -20.42
C CYS A 186 6.21 6.87 -21.23
N ARG A 187 7.22 7.46 -20.57
CA ARG A 187 8.36 8.09 -21.23
C ARG A 187 9.21 7.08 -22.00
N ASP A 188 9.43 5.91 -21.40
CA ASP A 188 10.27 4.83 -21.93
C ASP A 188 9.43 3.63 -22.41
N ALA A 189 8.09 3.73 -22.32
CA ALA A 189 7.18 2.68 -22.75
C ALA A 189 7.17 2.51 -24.27
N GLU A 190 7.11 1.27 -24.74
CA GLU A 190 6.95 0.95 -26.17
C GLU A 190 5.61 1.49 -26.73
N SER A 191 4.55 1.46 -25.92
CA SER A 191 3.23 1.98 -26.25
C SER A 191 2.75 2.96 -25.18
N LYS A 192 2.15 4.07 -25.62
CA LYS A 192 1.60 5.13 -24.75
C LYS A 192 0.08 4.99 -24.53
N GLY A 193 -0.53 3.89 -24.95
CA GLY A 193 -1.98 3.70 -24.86
C GLY A 193 -2.53 3.76 -23.42
N CYS A 194 -1.72 3.41 -22.43
CA CYS A 194 -2.07 3.45 -21.02
C CYS A 194 -1.71 4.78 -20.31
N ALA A 195 -1.13 5.77 -21.02
CA ALA A 195 -0.59 6.98 -20.39
C ALA A 195 -1.66 7.80 -19.67
N GLU A 196 -2.81 8.04 -20.29
CA GLU A 196 -3.89 8.81 -19.67
C GLU A 196 -4.45 8.11 -18.43
N ALA A 197 -4.61 6.78 -18.48
CA ALA A 197 -5.08 5.98 -17.36
C ALA A 197 -4.09 6.02 -16.18
N ILE A 198 -2.78 5.85 -16.45
CA ILE A 198 -1.73 5.95 -15.43
C ILE A 198 -1.70 7.37 -14.84
N ALA A 199 -1.73 8.41 -15.67
CA ALA A 199 -1.76 9.80 -15.20
C ALA A 199 -3.00 10.08 -14.34
N ALA A 200 -4.15 9.48 -14.66
CA ALA A 200 -5.36 9.61 -13.85
C ALA A 200 -5.22 8.92 -12.47
N MET A 201 -4.60 7.75 -12.39
CA MET A 201 -4.39 7.02 -11.13
C MET A 201 -3.44 7.76 -10.19
N LEU A 202 -2.40 8.41 -10.73
CA LEU A 202 -1.40 9.13 -9.94
C LEU A 202 -1.93 10.42 -9.31
N LYS A 203 -3.08 10.92 -9.74
CA LYS A 203 -3.72 12.09 -9.12
C LYS A 203 -4.22 11.71 -7.72
N LYS A 204 -4.14 12.66 -6.78
CA LYS A 204 -4.74 12.48 -5.45
C LYS A 204 -6.25 12.21 -5.60
N HIS A 205 -6.68 11.06 -5.12
CA HIS A 205 -8.09 10.71 -5.05
C HIS A 205 -8.68 11.11 -3.70
N PHE A 206 -9.77 11.86 -3.77
CA PHE A 206 -10.55 12.30 -2.62
C PHE A 206 -11.85 11.51 -2.54
N PHE A 207 -12.28 11.30 -1.30
CA PHE A 207 -13.48 10.59 -0.92
C PHE A 207 -14.28 11.48 0.02
N VAL A 208 -15.60 11.50 -0.15
CA VAL A 208 -16.51 12.23 0.75
C VAL A 208 -17.21 11.21 1.64
N PRO A 209 -16.97 11.20 2.96
CA PRO A 209 -17.51 10.21 3.89
C PRO A 209 -18.92 10.58 4.34
N VAL A 210 -19.75 9.57 4.55
CA VAL A 210 -21.00 9.67 5.31
C VAL A 210 -20.73 9.11 6.70
N ILE A 211 -20.86 9.96 7.71
CA ILE A 211 -20.56 9.64 9.10
C ILE A 211 -21.85 9.29 9.83
N ARG A 212 -21.81 8.18 10.58
CA ARG A 212 -22.90 7.74 11.47
C ARG A 212 -22.37 7.49 12.87
N THR A 213 -23.29 7.52 13.84
CA THR A 213 -22.99 6.99 15.17
C THR A 213 -23.08 5.46 15.18
N ALA A 214 -22.33 4.86 16.10
CA ALA A 214 -22.28 3.43 16.37
C ALA A 214 -23.65 2.82 16.71
N ALA A 215 -24.52 3.59 17.35
CA ALA A 215 -25.87 3.13 17.66
C ALA A 215 -26.93 3.68 16.68
N SER A 216 -26.52 4.37 15.58
CA SER A 216 -27.41 5.00 14.59
C SER A 216 -28.49 5.92 15.20
N VAL A 217 -28.16 6.55 16.33
CA VAL A 217 -29.09 7.35 17.16
C VAL A 217 -29.13 8.82 16.76
N GLU A 218 -28.12 9.26 16.01
CA GLU A 218 -28.03 10.63 15.49
C GLU A 218 -28.20 10.58 13.97
N PRO A 219 -28.79 11.62 13.34
CA PRO A 219 -28.90 11.67 11.90
C PRO A 219 -27.51 11.60 11.25
N PRO A 220 -27.37 10.85 10.14
CA PRO A 220 -26.11 10.82 9.40
C PRO A 220 -25.77 12.21 8.87
N TYR A 221 -24.49 12.53 8.84
CA TYR A 221 -24.00 13.75 8.18
C TYR A 221 -22.84 13.44 7.25
N VAL A 222 -22.62 14.33 6.28
CA VAL A 222 -21.51 14.21 5.35
C VAL A 222 -20.31 14.92 5.94
N GLY A 223 -19.19 14.21 6.02
CA GLY A 223 -17.92 14.77 6.49
C GLY A 223 -17.13 15.42 5.36
N GLU A 224 -16.06 16.11 5.73
CA GLU A 224 -15.17 16.77 4.78
C GLU A 224 -14.50 15.75 3.84
N PRO A 225 -14.20 16.15 2.58
CA PRO A 225 -13.40 15.34 1.68
C PRO A 225 -12.06 14.95 2.29
N PHE A 226 -11.69 13.69 2.16
CA PHE A 226 -10.40 13.18 2.63
C PHE A 226 -9.72 12.34 1.56
N CYS A 227 -8.39 12.20 1.65
CA CYS A 227 -7.64 11.25 0.82
C CYS A 227 -7.23 10.04 1.66
N ARG A 228 -6.90 8.91 1.02
CA ARG A 228 -6.51 7.67 1.72
C ARG A 228 -5.38 7.85 2.74
N LYS A 229 -4.50 8.83 2.53
CA LYS A 229 -3.38 9.15 3.43
C LYS A 229 -3.78 9.95 4.67
N ASN A 230 -4.92 10.62 4.64
CA ASN A 230 -5.38 11.47 5.74
C ASN A 230 -6.83 11.10 6.09
N VAL A 231 -7.01 9.91 6.64
CA VAL A 231 -8.34 9.44 7.08
C VAL A 231 -8.80 10.29 8.27
N PRO A 232 -10.03 10.82 8.27
CA PRO A 232 -10.53 11.66 9.36
C PRO A 232 -10.47 10.94 10.72
N ASP A 233 -9.84 11.57 11.72
CA ASP A 233 -9.91 11.07 13.09
C ASP A 233 -11.27 11.42 13.72
N LEU A 234 -12.20 10.47 13.65
CA LEU A 234 -13.52 10.60 14.26
C LEU A 234 -13.54 10.29 15.77
N SER A 235 -12.41 9.86 16.35
CA SER A 235 -12.33 9.50 17.78
C SER A 235 -12.23 10.71 18.71
N ASN A 236 -11.67 11.83 18.25
CA ASN A 236 -11.44 13.04 19.06
C ASN A 236 -12.35 14.23 18.69
N HIS A 237 -13.44 14.01 17.94
CA HIS A 237 -14.35 15.09 17.57
C HIS A 237 -14.88 15.79 18.83
N PRO A 238 -14.98 17.14 18.91
CA PRO A 238 -15.47 17.86 20.11
C PRO A 238 -16.89 17.46 20.54
N ALA A 239 -17.65 16.84 19.63
CA ALA A 239 -18.93 16.21 19.90
C ALA A 239 -18.82 14.75 20.37
N ASN A 240 -17.64 14.25 20.75
CA ASN A 240 -17.37 12.90 21.22
C ASN A 240 -17.00 12.97 22.71
N ASN A 241 -17.88 13.59 23.49
CA ASN A 241 -17.77 13.61 24.96
C ASN A 241 -18.02 12.18 25.49
N LYS A 242 -17.55 11.84 26.70
CA LYS A 242 -17.68 10.50 27.33
C LYS A 242 -19.11 9.91 27.37
N PHE A 243 -20.13 10.73 27.11
CA PHE A 243 -21.55 10.37 27.06
C PHE A 243 -22.16 10.36 25.65
N LYS A 244 -21.36 10.55 24.58
CA LYS A 244 -21.84 10.56 23.19
C LYS A 244 -21.41 9.31 22.45
N TYR A 245 -22.27 8.89 21.52
CA TYR A 245 -22.07 7.69 20.72
C TYR A 245 -20.86 7.82 19.81
N LYS A 246 -20.02 6.78 19.78
CA LYS A 246 -18.85 6.75 18.93
C LYS A 246 -19.23 6.89 17.45
N ARG A 247 -18.48 7.67 16.67
CA ARG A 247 -18.73 7.88 15.23
C ARG A 247 -17.85 7.00 14.36
N CYS A 248 -18.36 6.66 13.17
CA CYS A 248 -17.66 5.89 12.14
C CYS A 248 -18.09 6.33 10.74
N ILE A 249 -17.19 6.14 9.76
CA ILE A 249 -17.52 6.29 8.34
C ILE A 249 -18.39 5.08 7.95
N ALA A 250 -19.66 5.31 7.62
CA ALA A 250 -20.60 4.25 7.25
C ALA A 250 -20.55 3.93 5.74
N SER A 251 -20.27 4.95 4.93
CA SER A 251 -20.06 4.83 3.49
C SER A 251 -19.24 6.02 3.01
N PHE A 252 -18.77 5.99 1.76
CA PHE A 252 -18.08 7.11 1.14
C PHE A 252 -18.40 7.20 -0.35
N VAL A 253 -18.25 8.40 -0.91
CA VAL A 253 -18.40 8.66 -2.36
C VAL A 253 -17.04 9.02 -2.92
N GLY A 254 -16.61 8.36 -4.01
CA GLY A 254 -15.30 8.52 -4.65
C GLY A 254 -14.91 7.25 -5.41
N PRO A 255 -13.69 7.16 -5.95
CA PRO A 255 -12.65 8.19 -5.97
C PRO A 255 -12.98 9.34 -6.92
N MET A 256 -12.63 10.57 -6.55
CA MET A 256 -12.78 11.75 -7.41
C MET A 256 -11.67 12.78 -7.19
N THR A 257 -11.60 13.82 -8.02
CA THR A 257 -10.64 14.92 -7.85
C THR A 257 -11.03 15.82 -6.68
N GLU A 258 -10.06 16.53 -6.09
CA GLU A 258 -10.30 17.47 -4.98
C GLU A 258 -11.42 18.48 -5.26
N PRO A 259 -11.47 19.17 -6.43
CA PRO A 259 -12.54 20.12 -6.69
C PRO A 259 -13.90 19.45 -6.80
N LYS A 260 -13.97 18.22 -7.35
CA LYS A 260 -15.22 17.46 -7.47
C LYS A 260 -15.71 16.97 -6.11
N ALA A 261 -14.79 16.55 -5.23
CA ALA A 261 -15.13 16.15 -3.86
C ALA A 261 -15.63 17.36 -3.05
N GLN A 262 -14.97 18.50 -3.16
CA GLN A 262 -15.39 19.73 -2.49
C GLN A 262 -16.74 20.21 -3.01
N ALA A 263 -16.96 20.20 -4.33
CA ALA A 263 -18.25 20.56 -4.90
C ALA A 263 -19.38 19.62 -4.44
N PHE A 264 -19.13 18.31 -4.37
CA PHE A 264 -20.10 17.33 -3.86
C PHE A 264 -20.43 17.59 -2.37
N TYR A 265 -19.41 17.80 -1.54
CA TYR A 265 -19.56 18.13 -0.12
C TYR A 265 -20.39 19.41 0.08
N GLN A 266 -20.04 20.49 -0.61
CA GLN A 266 -20.74 21.78 -0.55
C GLN A 266 -22.19 21.69 -1.02
N ARG A 267 -22.45 20.88 -2.06
CA ARG A 267 -23.81 20.63 -2.57
C ARG A 267 -24.67 19.92 -1.53
N TRP A 268 -24.10 18.98 -0.77
CA TRP A 268 -24.83 18.26 0.25
C TRP A 268 -25.10 19.10 1.51
N GLN A 269 -24.19 20.01 1.87
CA GLN A 269 -24.40 20.93 2.99
C GLN A 269 -25.49 21.98 2.72
N ASN A 270 -25.68 22.36 1.45
CA ASN A 270 -26.62 23.42 1.05
C ASN A 270 -27.66 22.91 0.02
N PRO A 271 -28.64 22.10 0.46
CA PRO A 271 -29.62 21.47 -0.42
C PRO A 271 -30.53 22.45 -1.16
N SER A 272 -30.65 23.72 -0.72
CA SER A 272 -31.44 24.76 -1.42
C SER A 272 -30.98 25.03 -2.87
N LYS A 273 -29.75 24.64 -3.23
CA LYS A 273 -29.24 24.68 -4.62
C LYS A 273 -29.65 23.45 -5.47
N MET A 274 -30.26 22.41 -4.89
CA MET A 274 -30.77 21.24 -5.65
C MET A 274 -32.02 21.57 -6.48
N LEU A 275 -32.86 22.51 -6.04
CA LEU A 275 -34.10 22.89 -6.72
C LEU A 275 -33.86 23.65 -8.04
N VAL A 276 -32.68 24.24 -8.24
CA VAL A 276 -32.40 25.08 -9.43
C VAL A 276 -32.00 24.24 -10.65
N ILE A 277 -31.49 23.01 -10.47
CA ILE A 277 -30.98 22.18 -11.58
C ILE A 277 -32.01 21.14 -12.05
N LEU A 278 -33.01 20.78 -11.24
CA LEU A 278 -34.10 19.91 -11.69
C LEU A 278 -35.04 20.58 -12.71
N ASN A 279 -34.97 21.91 -12.85
CA ASN A 279 -35.69 22.68 -13.87
C ASN A 279 -34.80 23.06 -15.07
N GLY A 280 -33.61 22.47 -15.22
CA GLY A 280 -32.62 22.88 -16.22
C GLY A 280 -32.01 21.76 -17.06
N PHE A 281 -32.52 20.54 -16.97
CA PHE A 281 -32.18 19.44 -17.87
C PHE A 281 -33.44 18.98 -18.62
N ASP A 282 -33.93 19.84 -19.52
CA ASP A 282 -34.62 19.35 -20.71
C ASP A 282 -33.52 19.11 -21.77
N GLU A 283 -33.33 17.85 -22.14
CA GLU A 283 -32.60 17.46 -23.36
C GLU A 283 -33.27 18.09 -24.60
N PRO A 284 -32.47 18.40 -25.62
CA PRO A 284 -32.57 17.57 -26.82
C PRO A 284 -31.21 17.28 -27.44
N ASP A 285 -30.98 16.03 -27.82
CA ASP A 285 -30.46 15.65 -29.15
C ASP A 285 -30.19 14.14 -29.19
N ALA A 286 -31.25 13.37 -29.49
CA ALA A 286 -31.13 12.04 -30.06
C ALA A 286 -31.87 12.04 -31.41
N GLU A 287 -31.13 12.40 -32.46
CA GLU A 287 -31.55 12.19 -33.85
C GLU A 287 -31.82 10.71 -34.11
N GLN A 288 -33.05 10.43 -34.53
CA GLN A 288 -33.41 9.20 -35.24
C GLN A 288 -32.71 9.18 -36.60
N LYS A 289 -31.94 8.12 -36.87
CA LYS A 289 -31.73 7.65 -38.25
C LYS A 289 -32.18 6.20 -38.37
N LYS A 290 -32.93 6.00 -39.45
CA LYS A 290 -33.54 4.77 -39.97
C LYS A 290 -32.55 3.61 -40.07
#